data_AF-A0A1I2XNR2-F1
#
_entry.id   AF-A0A1I2XNR2-F1
#
_cell.length_a   1.000
_cell.length_b   1.000
_cell.length_c   1.000
_cell.angle_alpha   90.00
_cell.angle_beta   90.00
_cell.angle_gamma   90.00
#
_symmetry.space_group_name_H-M   'P 1'
#
loop_
_entity.id
_entity.type
_entity.pdbx_description
1 polymer ?
#
loop_
_entity_poly.entity_id
_entity_poly.type
_entity_poly.pdbx_seq_one_letter_code
_entity_poly.pdbx_strand_id
1 'polypeptide(L)'
;MISLLSYTAAILFLCLISALTIPVIKFMKNKKIEKTVWEHNKPEKITNLGAVNELKVLPLIDFYTSNEDLIGEPGVAYLISADDKKILFDVGFNAKNEHPSPLLKNMNKLGVEVSDIDCVVISHNHIDHIGGIEAKKKNTFSLSGQEIDLKVKAFAPEKMSHATAEIEVIKKPQKLFEGIASIGTIDTAICFMGLTAEQALAVNVKGKGIVLIVGCGHQRIERIIKRTRDLFELPIYGIIGGLHYPVETSRMKCNMQKIIGTGKLPWQRISKTEVKEAIVELDQTNPSIIGISAHDSCDWALNAFKDYFKDRYVDVMVGKEIVI
;
A
#
# COMPACT_ATOMS: atom_id res chain seq x y z
N MET A 1 -51.15 -10.92 -20.22
CA MET A 1 -49.89 -11.65 -19.91
C MET A 1 -48.70 -11.16 -20.74
N ILE A 2 -48.83 -10.97 -22.05
CA ILE A 2 -47.70 -10.56 -22.94
C ILE A 2 -47.15 -9.16 -22.62
N SER A 3 -48.01 -8.20 -22.24
CA SER A 3 -47.58 -6.84 -21.87
C SER A 3 -46.80 -6.79 -20.54
N LEU A 4 -47.21 -7.55 -19.53
CA LEU A 4 -46.54 -7.54 -18.23
C LEU A 4 -45.11 -8.11 -18.34
N LEU A 5 -44.92 -9.16 -19.15
CA LEU A 5 -43.59 -9.72 -19.43
C LEU A 5 -42.67 -8.72 -20.14
N SER A 6 -43.18 -7.95 -21.11
CA SER A 6 -42.38 -6.97 -21.85
C SER A 6 -41.98 -5.77 -20.99
N TYR A 7 -42.85 -5.31 -20.08
CA TYR A 7 -42.49 -4.28 -19.09
C TYR A 7 -41.43 -4.78 -18.10
N THR A 8 -41.55 -6.02 -17.59
CA THR A 8 -40.53 -6.58 -16.70
C THR A 8 -39.18 -6.75 -17.39
N ALA A 9 -39.17 -7.17 -18.66
CA ALA A 9 -37.94 -7.29 -19.44
C ALA A 9 -37.28 -5.92 -19.69
N ALA A 10 -38.07 -4.89 -20.01
CA ALA A 10 -37.58 -3.53 -20.20
C ALA A 10 -37.01 -2.94 -18.90
N ILE A 11 -37.67 -3.16 -17.76
CA ILE A 11 -37.18 -2.74 -16.44
C ILE A 11 -35.86 -3.44 -16.11
N LEU A 12 -35.79 -4.77 -16.26
CA LEU A 12 -34.56 -5.54 -16.03
C LEU A 12 -33.42 -5.07 -16.93
N PHE A 13 -33.70 -4.77 -18.19
CA PHE A 13 -32.72 -4.23 -19.13
C PHE A 13 -32.21 -2.85 -18.71
N LEU A 14 -33.10 -1.93 -18.31
CA LEU A 14 -32.73 -0.61 -17.78
C LEU A 14 -31.94 -0.73 -16.47
N CYS A 15 -32.31 -1.66 -15.58
CA CYS A 15 -31.56 -1.96 -14.36
C CYS A 15 -30.16 -2.49 -14.68
N LEU A 16 -30.03 -3.35 -15.69
CA LEU A 16 -28.72 -3.87 -16.14
C LEU A 16 -27.84 -2.75 -16.72
N ILE A 17 -28.42 -1.91 -17.58
CA ILE A 17 -27.72 -0.77 -18.18
C ILE A 17 -27.28 0.21 -17.09
N SER A 18 -28.16 0.56 -16.16
CA SER A 18 -27.82 1.49 -15.05
C SER A 18 -26.76 0.90 -14.12
N ALA A 19 -26.83 -0.40 -13.79
CA ALA A 19 -25.82 -1.10 -13.00
C ALA A 19 -24.42 -1.08 -13.65
N LEU A 20 -24.34 -1.02 -14.98
CA LEU A 20 -23.07 -0.91 -15.71
C LEU A 20 -22.63 0.56 -15.92
N THR A 21 -23.56 1.45 -16.25
CA THR A 21 -23.23 2.83 -16.65
C THR A 21 -22.92 3.74 -15.46
N ILE A 22 -23.66 3.64 -14.36
CA ILE A 22 -23.47 4.52 -13.19
C ILE A 22 -22.06 4.37 -12.58
N PRO A 23 -21.55 3.15 -12.32
CA PRO A 23 -20.19 3.00 -11.78
C PRO A 23 -19.12 3.51 -12.73
N VAL A 24 -19.30 3.34 -14.05
CA VAL A 24 -18.37 3.85 -15.07
C VAL A 24 -18.37 5.38 -15.07
N ILE A 25 -19.54 6.03 -15.06
CA ILE A 25 -19.64 7.50 -14.98
C ILE A 25 -18.98 8.01 -13.70
N LYS A 26 -19.26 7.38 -12.55
CA LYS A 26 -18.64 7.74 -11.27
C LYS A 26 -17.12 7.59 -11.31
N PHE A 27 -16.63 6.49 -11.88
CA PHE A 27 -15.20 6.26 -12.06
C PHE A 27 -14.56 7.32 -12.96
N MET A 28 -15.16 7.66 -14.10
CA MET A 28 -14.67 8.70 -15.00
C MET A 28 -14.65 10.07 -14.33
N LYS A 29 -15.68 10.39 -13.53
CA LYS A 29 -15.68 11.61 -12.70
C LYS A 29 -14.53 11.61 -11.70
N ASN A 30 -14.30 10.51 -11.00
CA ASN A 30 -13.19 10.39 -10.06
C ASN A 30 -11.83 10.48 -10.75
N LYS A 31 -11.66 9.91 -11.96
CA LYS A 31 -10.44 10.07 -12.77
C LYS A 31 -10.16 11.52 -13.14
N LYS A 32 -11.20 12.29 -13.44
CA LYS A 32 -11.06 13.74 -13.68
C LYS A 32 -10.63 14.47 -12.40
N ILE A 33 -11.24 14.15 -11.26
CA ILE A 33 -10.86 14.72 -9.95
C ILE A 33 -9.41 14.39 -9.62
N GLU A 34 -9.04 13.11 -9.69
CA GLU A 34 -7.68 12.61 -9.49
C GLU A 34 -6.67 13.41 -10.31
N LYS A 35 -6.92 13.54 -11.62
CA LYS A 35 -6.05 14.29 -12.53
C LYS A 35 -5.94 15.77 -12.13
N THR A 36 -7.06 16.43 -11.88
CA THR A 36 -7.08 17.84 -11.48
C THR A 36 -6.35 18.08 -10.17
N VAL A 37 -6.59 17.24 -9.15
CA VAL A 37 -5.89 17.34 -7.86
C VAL A 37 -4.40 17.15 -8.05
N TRP A 38 -3.98 16.14 -8.81
CA TRP A 38 -2.55 15.88 -9.09
C TRP A 38 -1.87 17.05 -9.81
N GLU A 39 -2.49 17.63 -10.84
CA GLU A 39 -1.92 18.74 -11.61
C GLU A 39 -1.76 20.03 -10.80
N HIS A 40 -2.64 20.28 -9.83
CA HIS A 40 -2.59 21.46 -8.97
C HIS A 40 -1.84 21.23 -7.66
N ASN A 41 -1.47 19.98 -7.35
CA ASN A 41 -0.73 19.65 -6.15
C ASN A 41 0.74 20.04 -6.33
N LYS A 42 1.15 21.10 -5.63
CA LYS A 42 2.54 21.55 -5.55
C LYS A 42 2.96 21.49 -4.08
N PRO A 43 3.54 20.36 -3.63
CA PRO A 43 3.96 20.24 -2.25
C PRO A 43 5.15 21.15 -1.97
N GLU A 44 5.23 21.64 -0.74
CA GLU A 44 6.42 22.36 -0.27
C GLU A 44 7.54 21.35 0.05
N LYS A 45 8.79 21.75 -0.20
CA LYS A 45 9.95 20.93 0.14
C LYS A 45 10.05 20.74 1.65
N ILE A 46 10.45 19.54 2.07
CA ILE A 46 10.76 19.25 3.47
C ILE A 46 12.28 19.45 3.65
N THR A 47 12.68 20.63 4.11
CA THR A 47 14.10 21.04 4.18
C THR A 47 14.82 20.61 5.46
N ASN A 48 14.09 20.29 6.53
CA ASN A 48 14.62 19.92 7.85
C ASN A 48 14.27 18.48 8.24
N LEU A 49 14.28 17.56 7.27
CA LEU A 49 13.93 16.16 7.51
C LEU A 49 14.85 15.51 8.56
N GLY A 50 16.15 15.81 8.53
CA GLY A 50 17.14 15.05 9.29
C GLY A 50 17.54 13.77 8.57
N ALA A 51 18.26 12.88 9.24
CA ALA A 51 18.60 11.56 8.72
C ALA A 51 18.76 10.54 9.86
N VAL A 52 18.45 9.28 9.58
CA VAL A 52 18.73 8.14 10.46
C VAL A 52 20.05 7.48 10.07
N ASN A 53 20.71 6.82 11.02
CA ASN A 53 21.98 6.13 10.78
C ASN A 53 21.77 4.73 10.22
N GLU A 54 20.72 4.03 10.67
CA GLU A 54 20.36 2.69 10.22
C GLU A 54 18.86 2.59 9.92
N LEU A 55 18.51 1.86 8.86
CA LEU A 55 17.13 1.49 8.52
C LEU A 55 17.01 -0.02 8.36
N LYS A 56 16.10 -0.64 9.10
CA LYS A 56 15.70 -2.04 8.95
C LYS A 56 14.22 -2.12 8.59
N VAL A 57 13.90 -2.95 7.62
CA VAL A 57 12.53 -3.26 7.23
C VAL A 57 12.32 -4.76 7.40
N LEU A 58 11.51 -5.13 8.38
CA LEU A 58 11.14 -6.52 8.64
C LEU A 58 9.70 -6.75 8.21
N PRO A 59 9.45 -7.48 7.12
CA PRO A 59 8.10 -7.88 6.78
C PRO A 59 7.53 -8.82 7.84
N LEU A 60 6.43 -8.39 8.47
CA LEU A 60 5.65 -9.18 9.41
C LEU A 60 4.47 -9.86 8.71
N ILE A 61 3.96 -9.24 7.66
CA ILE A 61 2.96 -9.80 6.75
C ILE A 61 3.32 -9.42 5.31
N ASP A 62 3.38 -10.43 4.46
CA ASP A 62 3.45 -10.42 3.00
C ASP A 62 2.96 -11.81 2.53
N PHE A 63 3.01 -12.08 1.22
CA PHE A 63 2.58 -13.35 0.65
C PHE A 63 3.60 -14.48 0.90
N TYR A 64 4.88 -14.21 0.71
CA TYR A 64 5.95 -15.20 0.88
C TYR A 64 6.56 -15.17 2.26
N THR A 65 6.99 -16.31 2.77
CA THR A 65 7.60 -16.46 4.10
C THR A 65 9.03 -16.98 3.96
N SER A 66 9.91 -16.59 4.90
CA SER A 66 11.29 -17.06 4.93
C SER A 66 11.43 -18.47 5.50
N ASN A 67 10.41 -18.95 6.24
CA ASN A 67 10.31 -20.31 6.76
C ASN A 67 8.84 -20.76 6.88
N GLU A 68 8.63 -22.05 7.16
CA GLU A 68 7.30 -22.67 7.24
C GLU A 68 6.53 -22.37 8.54
N ASP A 69 7.21 -21.87 9.58
CA ASP A 69 6.60 -21.51 10.87
C ASP A 69 5.90 -20.14 10.83
N LEU A 70 6.17 -19.34 9.80
CA LEU A 70 5.60 -18.03 9.56
C LEU A 70 4.37 -18.13 8.66
N ILE A 71 3.47 -17.16 8.81
CA ILE A 71 2.19 -17.12 8.09
C ILE A 71 2.23 -16.02 7.04
N GLY A 72 2.05 -16.40 5.77
CA GLY A 72 1.83 -15.47 4.68
C GLY A 72 0.34 -15.19 4.45
N GLU A 73 0.01 -13.97 4.03
CA GLU A 73 -1.33 -13.61 3.54
C GLU A 73 -1.25 -12.51 2.45
N PRO A 74 -2.27 -12.36 1.59
CA PRO A 74 -2.32 -11.28 0.61
C PRO A 74 -2.66 -9.96 1.31
N GLY A 75 -1.71 -9.44 2.09
CA GLY A 75 -1.75 -8.15 2.77
C GLY A 75 -0.34 -7.68 3.12
N VAL A 76 -0.24 -6.51 3.76
CA VAL A 76 1.04 -5.90 4.11
C VAL A 76 1.06 -5.52 5.58
N ALA A 77 2.17 -5.85 6.26
CA ALA A 77 2.56 -5.22 7.51
C ALA A 77 4.08 -5.28 7.63
N TYR A 78 4.74 -4.13 7.82
CA TYR A 78 6.19 -4.04 7.99
C TYR A 78 6.52 -3.41 9.33
N LEU A 79 7.46 -4.01 10.07
CA LEU A 79 8.14 -3.32 11.15
C LEU A 79 9.32 -2.56 10.56
N ILE A 80 9.26 -1.23 10.62
CA ILE A 80 10.32 -0.35 10.18
C ILE A 80 11.07 0.12 11.42
N SER A 81 12.33 -0.30 11.56
CA SER A 81 13.22 0.20 12.62
C SER A 81 14.18 1.21 12.02
N ALA A 82 14.17 2.44 12.53
CA ALA A 82 15.00 3.54 12.06
C ALA A 82 15.59 4.25 13.27
N ASP A 83 16.87 3.98 13.54
CA ASP A 83 17.54 4.30 14.81
C ASP A 83 16.72 3.86 16.05
N ASP A 84 16.23 4.81 16.85
CA ASP A 84 15.45 4.56 18.07
C ASP A 84 13.94 4.42 17.84
N LYS A 85 13.48 4.48 16.58
CA LYS A 85 12.06 4.43 16.22
C LYS A 85 11.67 3.11 15.60
N LYS A 86 10.59 2.50 16.09
CA LYS A 86 9.93 1.31 15.54
C LYS A 86 8.52 1.66 15.09
N ILE A 87 8.29 1.62 13.78
CA ILE A 87 7.02 1.97 13.14
C ILE A 87 6.37 0.70 12.60
N LEU A 88 5.12 0.44 12.98
CA LEU A 88 4.30 -0.58 12.32
C LEU A 88 3.59 0.05 11.13
N PHE A 89 4.03 -0.28 9.92
CA PHE A 89 3.44 0.20 8.67
C PHE A 89 2.46 -0.84 8.12
N ASP A 90 1.18 -0.48 8.09
CA ASP A 90 0.02 -1.37 7.87
C ASP A 90 -0.08 -2.54 8.86
N VAL A 91 -1.20 -3.26 8.86
CA VAL A 91 -1.52 -4.30 9.85
C VAL A 91 -2.07 -5.60 9.24
N GLY A 92 -1.86 -5.83 7.95
CA GLY A 92 -2.24 -7.05 7.25
C GLY A 92 -3.75 -7.17 6.97
N PHE A 93 -4.17 -8.38 6.59
CA PHE A 93 -5.53 -8.69 6.14
C PHE A 93 -6.37 -9.35 7.23
N ASN A 94 -5.84 -10.33 7.97
CA ASN A 94 -6.60 -11.07 8.98
C ASN A 94 -8.01 -11.47 8.50
N ALA A 95 -8.11 -12.11 7.33
CA ALA A 95 -9.37 -12.37 6.63
C ALA A 95 -10.44 -13.09 7.48
N LYS A 96 -9.98 -13.90 8.45
CA LYS A 96 -10.83 -14.71 9.34
C LYS A 96 -11.21 -13.99 10.64
N ASN A 97 -10.77 -12.74 10.83
CA ASN A 97 -10.93 -11.99 12.07
C ASN A 97 -10.48 -12.80 13.30
N GLU A 98 -9.33 -13.47 13.20
CA GLU A 98 -8.83 -14.39 14.22
C GLU A 98 -7.99 -13.66 15.29
N HIS A 99 -7.95 -14.25 16.48
CA HIS A 99 -7.08 -13.86 17.59
C HIS A 99 -6.36 -15.10 18.16
N PRO A 100 -5.02 -15.08 18.28
CA PRO A 100 -4.12 -14.10 17.68
C PRO A 100 -4.22 -14.12 16.15
N SER A 101 -4.01 -12.96 15.51
CA SER A 101 -4.01 -12.83 14.05
C SER A 101 -2.74 -13.41 13.42
N PRO A 102 -2.67 -13.56 12.09
CA PRO A 102 -1.42 -13.85 11.40
C PRO A 102 -0.30 -12.87 11.79
N LEU A 103 -0.62 -11.57 11.85
CA LEU A 103 0.32 -10.53 12.28
C LEU A 103 0.87 -10.80 13.67
N LEU A 104 0.02 -10.98 14.69
CA LEU A 104 0.47 -11.22 16.05
C LEU A 104 1.23 -12.54 16.21
N LYS A 105 0.83 -13.59 15.47
CA LYS A 105 1.55 -14.87 15.46
C LYS A 105 2.96 -14.70 14.91
N ASN A 106 3.13 -13.97 13.80
CA ASN A 106 4.43 -13.70 13.22
C ASN A 106 5.28 -12.79 14.12
N MET A 107 4.69 -11.75 14.70
CA MET A 107 5.37 -10.89 15.69
C MET A 107 5.94 -11.72 16.84
N ASN A 108 5.13 -12.56 17.48
CA ASN A 108 5.57 -13.45 18.55
C ASN A 108 6.69 -14.41 18.09
N LYS A 109 6.58 -14.97 16.89
CA LYS A 109 7.61 -15.88 16.34
C LYS A 109 8.93 -15.17 16.02
N LEU A 110 8.87 -13.88 15.67
CA LEU A 110 10.02 -13.06 15.32
C LEU A 110 10.55 -12.25 16.53
N GLY A 111 9.98 -12.45 17.72
CA GLY A 111 10.40 -11.76 18.94
C GLY A 111 10.07 -10.26 18.94
N VAL A 112 9.00 -9.87 18.27
CA VAL A 112 8.49 -8.48 18.24
C VAL A 112 7.27 -8.40 19.15
N GLU A 113 7.30 -7.48 20.12
CA GLU A 113 6.16 -7.23 20.99
C GLU A 113 5.38 -5.99 20.53
N VAL A 114 4.09 -5.94 20.83
CA VAL A 114 3.27 -4.75 20.52
C VAL A 114 3.80 -3.52 21.26
N SER A 115 4.33 -3.70 22.47
CA SER A 115 4.93 -2.64 23.28
C SER A 115 6.22 -2.06 22.69
N ASP A 116 6.83 -2.71 21.69
CA ASP A 116 8.00 -2.18 21.00
C ASP A 116 7.63 -1.09 19.99
N ILE A 117 6.36 -0.98 19.59
CA ILE A 117 5.93 -0.08 18.51
C ILE A 117 5.78 1.33 19.07
N ASP A 118 6.41 2.32 18.43
CA ASP A 118 6.28 3.74 18.80
C ASP A 118 5.10 4.42 18.11
N CYS A 119 4.78 3.98 16.89
CA CYS A 119 3.62 4.47 16.16
C CYS A 119 3.17 3.50 15.06
N VAL A 120 1.94 3.69 14.60
CA VAL A 120 1.37 2.98 13.45
C VAL A 120 1.24 3.94 12.27
N VAL A 121 1.52 3.48 11.05
CA VAL A 121 1.24 4.23 9.83
C VAL A 121 0.38 3.36 8.93
N ILE A 122 -0.80 3.85 8.56
CA ILE A 122 -1.68 3.18 7.61
C ILE A 122 -1.47 3.81 6.24
N SER A 123 -1.11 3.00 5.24
CA SER A 123 -0.87 3.44 3.88
C SER A 123 -2.17 3.88 3.19
N HIS A 124 -3.22 3.05 3.27
CA HIS A 124 -4.56 3.30 2.74
C HIS A 124 -5.62 2.40 3.38
N ASN A 125 -6.89 2.73 3.15
CA ASN A 125 -8.04 2.07 3.79
C ASN A 125 -8.57 0.87 2.97
N HIS A 126 -7.74 -0.12 2.70
CA HIS A 126 -8.16 -1.42 2.16
C HIS A 126 -8.04 -2.53 3.21
N ILE A 127 -8.87 -3.56 3.08
CA ILE A 127 -9.04 -4.62 4.08
C ILE A 127 -7.75 -5.37 4.39
N ASP A 128 -6.87 -5.49 3.39
CA ASP A 128 -5.57 -6.16 3.42
C ASP A 128 -4.42 -5.33 4.03
N HIS A 129 -4.73 -4.10 4.46
CA HIS A 129 -3.79 -3.19 5.11
C HIS A 129 -4.26 -2.74 6.50
N ILE A 130 -5.56 -2.85 6.80
CA ILE A 130 -6.17 -2.36 8.05
C ILE A 130 -6.63 -3.47 8.99
N GLY A 131 -6.34 -4.75 8.68
CA GLY A 131 -6.70 -5.87 9.56
C GLY A 131 -8.09 -6.44 9.32
N GLY A 132 -8.62 -6.27 8.10
CA GLY A 132 -9.75 -7.04 7.61
C GLY A 132 -11.08 -6.30 7.49
N ILE A 133 -12.12 -7.08 7.19
CA ILE A 133 -13.45 -6.57 6.84
C ILE A 133 -14.13 -5.88 8.03
N GLU A 134 -13.96 -6.41 9.24
CA GLU A 134 -14.59 -5.84 10.44
C GLU A 134 -13.99 -4.47 10.79
N ALA A 135 -12.67 -4.31 10.61
CA ALA A 135 -11.99 -3.02 10.74
C ALA A 135 -12.52 -2.02 9.70
N LYS A 136 -12.66 -2.45 8.43
CA LYS A 136 -13.24 -1.61 7.36
C LYS A 136 -14.65 -1.11 7.68
N LYS A 137 -15.53 -2.00 8.17
CA LYS A 137 -16.93 -1.65 8.52
C LYS A 137 -17.01 -0.61 9.62
N LYS A 138 -16.10 -0.69 10.60
CA LYS A 138 -16.02 0.23 11.73
C LYS A 138 -15.20 1.50 11.42
N ASN A 139 -14.62 1.59 10.22
CA ASN A 139 -13.70 2.65 9.82
C ASN A 139 -12.55 2.84 10.82
N THR A 140 -11.92 1.72 11.16
CA THR A 140 -10.78 1.58 12.08
C THR A 140 -9.69 0.69 11.46
N PHE A 141 -8.60 0.46 12.17
CA PHE A 141 -7.64 -0.60 11.89
C PHE A 141 -7.59 -1.57 13.08
N SER A 142 -7.15 -2.82 12.86
CA SER A 142 -7.06 -3.81 13.94
C SER A 142 -5.86 -4.73 13.77
N LEU A 143 -5.03 -4.86 14.80
CA LEU A 143 -3.94 -5.83 14.78
C LEU A 143 -4.45 -7.26 14.93
N SER A 144 -5.66 -7.47 15.44
CA SER A 144 -6.22 -8.81 15.69
C SER A 144 -7.75 -8.85 15.66
N GLY A 145 -8.35 -10.04 15.80
CA GLY A 145 -9.80 -10.21 15.95
C GLY A 145 -10.35 -9.71 17.30
N GLN A 146 -9.45 -9.37 18.23
CA GLN A 146 -9.74 -8.73 19.51
C GLN A 146 -9.02 -7.38 19.59
N GLU A 147 -9.51 -6.50 20.46
CA GLU A 147 -8.89 -5.21 20.72
C GLU A 147 -7.50 -5.39 21.34
N ILE A 148 -6.52 -4.67 20.80
CA ILE A 148 -5.15 -4.63 21.31
C ILE A 148 -4.87 -3.21 21.79
N ASP A 149 -4.41 -3.09 23.04
CA ASP A 149 -4.06 -1.80 23.62
C ASP A 149 -2.77 -1.26 23.01
N LEU A 150 -2.88 -0.22 22.18
CA LEU A 150 -1.76 0.40 21.48
C LEU A 150 -1.18 1.60 22.22
N LYS A 151 -2.01 2.54 22.69
CA LYS A 151 -1.58 3.80 23.35
C LYS A 151 -0.48 4.58 22.61
N VAL A 152 -0.40 4.41 21.29
CA VAL A 152 0.53 5.14 20.42
C VAL A 152 -0.22 6.07 19.48
N LYS A 153 0.55 6.91 18.79
CA LYS A 153 0.04 7.69 17.66
C LYS A 153 -0.11 6.79 16.44
N ALA A 154 -1.18 6.99 15.68
CA ALA A 154 -1.40 6.33 14.39
C ALA A 154 -1.65 7.36 13.29
N PHE A 155 -0.89 7.27 12.21
CA PHE A 155 -0.96 8.17 11.08
C PHE A 155 -1.79 7.54 9.97
N ALA A 156 -3.01 8.05 9.77
CA ALA A 156 -3.97 7.51 8.81
C ALA A 156 -4.10 8.42 7.58
N PRO A 157 -4.38 7.88 6.39
CA PRO A 157 -4.47 8.67 5.16
C PRO A 157 -5.84 9.34 5.03
N GLU A 158 -6.80 8.99 5.87
CA GLU A 158 -8.14 9.57 5.93
C GLU A 158 -8.73 9.41 7.33
N LYS A 159 -9.91 10.00 7.56
CA LYS A 159 -10.57 9.95 8.86
C LYS A 159 -10.83 8.49 9.25
N MET A 160 -10.29 8.08 10.39
CA MET A 160 -10.36 6.75 10.97
C MET A 160 -10.46 6.89 12.50
N SER A 161 -10.95 5.87 13.20
CA SER A 161 -10.91 5.79 14.66
C SER A 161 -10.07 4.59 15.12
N HIS A 162 -9.63 4.59 16.38
CA HIS A 162 -9.11 3.42 17.08
C HIS A 162 -9.48 3.55 18.57
N ALA A 163 -9.59 2.43 19.29
CA ALA A 163 -10.03 2.44 20.69
C ALA A 163 -9.02 3.16 21.61
N THR A 164 -7.73 2.88 21.44
CA THR A 164 -6.67 3.40 22.34
C THR A 164 -5.53 4.13 21.63
N ALA A 165 -5.54 4.22 20.29
CA ALA A 165 -4.50 4.92 19.54
C ALA A 165 -4.98 6.33 19.17
N GLU A 166 -4.09 7.32 19.27
CA GLU A 166 -4.37 8.69 18.87
C GLU A 166 -4.22 8.81 17.34
N ILE A 167 -5.32 9.09 16.63
CA ILE A 167 -5.31 9.17 15.17
C ILE A 167 -4.94 10.58 14.71
N GLU A 168 -3.87 10.70 13.93
CA GLU A 168 -3.59 11.87 13.10
C GLU A 168 -3.86 11.57 11.64
N VAL A 169 -4.67 12.40 10.99
CA VAL A 169 -4.97 12.25 9.56
C VAL A 169 -3.93 12.99 8.71
N ILE A 170 -3.15 12.24 7.95
CA ILE A 170 -2.14 12.74 7.02
C ILE A 170 -2.76 12.91 5.63
N LYS A 171 -2.84 14.15 5.16
CA LYS A 171 -3.19 14.46 3.75
C LYS A 171 -2.04 15.11 3.00
N LYS A 172 -1.29 15.97 3.70
CA LYS A 172 -0.14 16.68 3.14
C LYS A 172 1.16 15.99 3.54
N PRO A 173 2.22 16.12 2.73
CA PRO A 173 3.56 15.71 3.12
C PRO A 173 3.96 16.39 4.43
N GLN A 174 4.52 15.61 5.35
CA GLN A 174 5.05 16.15 6.60
C GLN A 174 6.07 15.22 7.24
N LYS A 175 6.99 15.82 8.00
CA LYS A 175 7.93 15.11 8.87
C LYS A 175 7.16 14.46 10.02
N LEU A 176 7.41 13.17 10.26
CA LEU A 176 6.83 12.43 11.39
C LEU A 176 7.83 12.37 12.55
N PHE A 177 9.09 12.07 12.24
CA PHE A 177 10.21 12.01 13.18
C PHE A 177 11.49 12.51 12.50
N GLU A 178 12.59 12.59 13.24
CA GLU A 178 13.91 12.83 12.65
C GLU A 178 14.22 11.77 11.58
N GLY A 179 14.57 12.21 10.37
CA GLY A 179 14.85 11.35 9.22
C GLY A 179 13.63 10.68 8.59
N ILE A 180 12.41 10.80 9.13
CA ILE A 180 11.23 10.06 8.68
C ILE A 180 10.08 11.02 8.34
N ALA A 181 9.53 10.90 7.13
CA ALA A 181 8.39 11.67 6.67
C ALA A 181 7.32 10.79 6.00
N SER A 182 6.08 11.26 6.01
CA SER A 182 5.08 10.82 5.04
C SER A 182 5.18 11.71 3.81
N ILE A 183 5.12 11.13 2.60
CA ILE A 183 5.05 11.91 1.36
C ILE A 183 3.65 12.53 1.13
N GLY A 184 2.75 12.41 2.10
CA GLY A 184 1.35 12.80 1.99
C GLY A 184 0.55 11.84 1.11
N THR A 185 -0.75 12.09 0.98
CA THR A 185 -1.57 11.23 0.11
C THR A 185 -1.37 11.61 -1.36
N ILE A 186 -1.43 10.61 -2.21
CA ILE A 186 -1.69 10.78 -3.64
C ILE A 186 -2.93 9.93 -3.92
N ASP A 187 -4.01 10.59 -4.35
CA ASP A 187 -5.27 9.90 -4.57
C ASP A 187 -5.23 9.16 -5.90
N THR A 188 -5.83 7.97 -5.94
CA THR A 188 -6.08 7.20 -7.16
C THR A 188 -7.55 6.82 -7.24
N ALA A 189 -8.18 7.09 -8.39
CA ALA A 189 -9.49 6.57 -8.70
C ALA A 189 -9.38 5.08 -9.06
N ILE A 190 -10.01 4.25 -8.25
CA ILE A 190 -10.14 2.81 -8.42
C ILE A 190 -11.59 2.48 -8.79
N CYS A 191 -11.77 1.69 -9.85
CA CYS A 191 -13.11 1.34 -10.31
C CYS A 191 -13.85 0.58 -9.19
N PHE A 192 -15.11 0.96 -8.96
CA PHE A 192 -15.97 0.48 -7.86
C PHE A 192 -15.57 0.85 -6.43
N MET A 193 -14.31 1.24 -6.17
CA MET A 193 -13.82 1.57 -4.82
C MET A 193 -13.75 3.07 -4.55
N GLY A 194 -13.81 3.91 -5.58
CA GLY A 194 -13.87 5.36 -5.43
C GLY A 194 -12.49 6.00 -5.54
N LEU A 195 -12.27 7.08 -4.80
CA LEU A 195 -10.95 7.70 -4.66
C LEU A 195 -10.28 7.07 -3.43
N THR A 196 -9.17 6.39 -3.66
CA THR A 196 -8.35 5.81 -2.59
C THR A 196 -7.18 6.75 -2.35
N ALA A 197 -7.15 7.35 -1.17
CA ALA A 197 -6.02 8.14 -0.70
C ALA A 197 -4.95 7.20 -0.15
N GLU A 198 -3.74 7.26 -0.70
CA GLU A 198 -2.63 6.42 -0.25
C GLU A 198 -1.37 7.24 0.01
N GLN A 199 -0.75 7.00 1.17
CA GLN A 199 0.52 7.58 1.57
C GLN A 199 1.64 6.54 1.59
N ALA A 200 2.88 6.99 1.42
CA ALA A 200 4.09 6.20 1.60
C ALA A 200 5.02 6.91 2.59
N LEU A 201 5.87 6.14 3.27
CA LEU A 201 6.92 6.70 4.10
C LEU A 201 8.18 6.96 3.27
N ALA A 202 8.87 8.05 3.62
CA ALA A 202 10.19 8.38 3.14
C ALA A 202 11.14 8.43 4.34
N VAL A 203 12.18 7.61 4.32
CA VAL A 203 13.21 7.56 5.35
C VAL A 203 14.53 8.02 4.75
N ASN A 204 15.09 9.11 5.25
CA ASN A 204 16.40 9.59 4.83
C ASN A 204 17.50 8.86 5.62
N VAL A 205 18.25 8.01 4.94
CA VAL A 205 19.37 7.28 5.53
C VAL A 205 20.66 8.03 5.27
N LYS A 206 21.43 8.29 6.33
CA LYS A 206 22.64 9.10 6.31
C LYS A 206 23.66 8.57 5.30
N GLY A 207 24.10 9.45 4.39
CA GLY A 207 25.06 9.12 3.33
C GLY A 207 24.48 8.30 2.17
N LYS A 208 23.19 7.98 2.19
CA LYS A 208 22.51 7.15 1.17
C LYS A 208 21.41 7.91 0.44
N GLY A 209 20.49 8.54 1.18
CA GLY A 209 19.34 9.26 0.63
C GLY A 209 18.00 8.64 1.05
N ILE A 210 16.96 8.89 0.26
CA ILE A 210 15.58 8.52 0.60
C ILE A 210 15.31 7.05 0.24
N VAL A 211 14.88 6.28 1.23
CA VAL A 211 14.24 4.97 1.05
C VAL A 211 12.73 5.13 1.20
N LEU A 212 11.97 4.70 0.20
CA LEU A 212 10.52 4.76 0.20
C LEU A 212 9.92 3.43 0.66
N ILE A 213 9.01 3.48 1.63
CA ILE A 213 8.22 2.32 2.07
C ILE A 213 6.77 2.50 1.61
N VAL A 214 6.31 1.58 0.77
CA VAL A 214 5.03 1.67 0.05
C VAL A 214 4.10 0.55 0.49
N GLY A 215 2.81 0.87 0.67
CA GLY A 215 1.77 -0.12 0.94
C GLY A 215 1.48 -0.96 -0.29
N CYS A 216 0.48 -0.54 -1.09
CA CYS A 216 0.05 -1.24 -2.30
C CYS A 216 0.54 -0.53 -3.59
N GLY A 217 0.74 0.78 -3.55
CA GLY A 217 1.28 1.51 -4.70
C GLY A 217 0.22 1.90 -5.73
N HIS A 218 -1.04 2.09 -5.33
CA HIS A 218 -2.13 2.55 -6.23
C HIS A 218 -1.79 3.88 -6.89
N GLN A 219 -0.90 4.68 -6.27
CA GLN A 219 -0.45 5.98 -6.78
C GLN A 219 0.36 5.85 -8.08
N ARG A 220 0.90 4.66 -8.37
CA ARG A 220 1.88 4.35 -9.42
C ARG A 220 3.26 4.94 -9.16
N ILE A 221 4.27 4.22 -9.61
CA ILE A 221 5.67 4.53 -9.31
C ILE A 221 6.10 5.91 -9.81
N GLU A 222 5.60 6.34 -10.97
CA GLU A 222 5.96 7.62 -11.59
C GLU A 222 5.52 8.81 -10.72
N ARG A 223 4.33 8.70 -10.10
CA ARG A 223 3.83 9.74 -9.19
C ARG A 223 4.57 9.73 -7.87
N ILE A 224 4.91 8.56 -7.34
CA ILE A 224 5.70 8.42 -6.11
C ILE A 224 7.08 9.05 -6.31
N ILE A 225 7.78 8.70 -7.40
CA ILE A 225 9.08 9.26 -7.76
C ILE A 225 8.99 10.78 -7.93
N LYS A 226 8.00 11.27 -8.69
CA LYS A 226 7.81 12.71 -8.88
C LYS A 226 7.56 13.43 -7.57
N ARG A 227 6.63 12.94 -6.73
CA ARG A 227 6.34 13.52 -5.41
C ARG A 227 7.59 13.56 -4.55
N THR A 228 8.40 12.50 -4.56
CA THR A 228 9.64 12.43 -3.77
C THR A 228 10.66 13.46 -4.24
N ARG A 229 10.85 13.61 -5.56
CA ARG A 229 11.73 14.65 -6.15
C ARG A 229 11.25 16.07 -5.88
N ASP A 230 9.94 16.29 -5.81
CA ASP A 230 9.37 17.61 -5.46
C ASP A 230 9.56 17.94 -3.97
N LEU A 231 9.65 16.92 -3.10
CA LEU A 231 9.75 17.07 -1.64
C LEU A 231 11.19 17.19 -1.13
N PHE A 232 12.12 16.46 -1.73
CA PHE A 232 13.46 16.27 -1.17
C PHE A 232 14.54 16.57 -2.21
N GLU A 233 15.61 17.26 -1.77
CA GLU A 233 16.82 17.47 -2.56
C GLU A 233 17.85 16.34 -2.30
N LEU A 234 17.36 15.10 -2.26
CA LEU A 234 18.14 13.91 -1.92
C LEU A 234 17.88 12.82 -2.96
N PRO A 235 18.86 11.96 -3.27
CA PRO A 235 18.66 10.85 -4.18
C PRO A 235 17.65 9.86 -3.61
N ILE A 236 16.90 9.20 -4.50
CA ILE A 236 16.07 8.05 -4.13
C ILE A 236 17.01 6.85 -4.07
N TYR A 237 17.36 6.43 -2.86
CA TYR A 237 18.26 5.31 -2.62
C TYR A 237 17.57 3.97 -2.83
N GLY A 238 16.28 3.86 -2.48
CA GLY A 238 15.56 2.61 -2.67
C GLY A 238 14.06 2.71 -2.48
N ILE A 239 13.36 1.65 -2.91
CA ILE A 239 11.91 1.51 -2.79
C ILE A 239 11.59 0.09 -2.35
N ILE A 240 10.83 -0.04 -1.27
CA ILE A 240 10.40 -1.32 -0.69
C ILE A 240 8.89 -1.30 -0.51
N GLY A 241 8.19 -2.29 -1.04
CA GLY A 241 6.75 -2.45 -0.84
C GLY A 241 5.95 -2.84 -2.08
N GLY A 242 4.63 -2.63 -2.04
CA GLY A 242 3.75 -2.90 -3.18
C GLY A 242 3.83 -1.87 -4.29
N LEU A 243 3.64 -2.34 -5.52
CA LEU A 243 3.47 -1.48 -6.71
C LEU A 243 2.23 -1.87 -7.54
N HIS A 244 1.40 -2.80 -7.06
CA HIS A 244 0.15 -3.22 -7.68
C HIS A 244 0.26 -3.70 -9.14
N TYR A 245 1.08 -4.71 -9.42
CA TYR A 245 1.24 -5.30 -10.76
C TYR A 245 0.64 -6.72 -10.92
N PRO A 246 -0.70 -6.91 -10.85
CA PRO A 246 -1.38 -8.19 -11.08
C PRO A 246 -1.58 -8.46 -12.60
N VAL A 247 -0.48 -8.58 -13.35
CA VAL A 247 -0.53 -8.76 -14.82
C VAL A 247 -0.98 -10.16 -15.20
N GLU A 248 -0.39 -11.17 -14.55
CA GLU A 248 -0.74 -12.57 -14.73
C GLU A 248 -1.66 -13.08 -13.62
N THR A 249 -2.09 -14.33 -13.74
CA THR A 249 -2.80 -15.06 -12.70
C THR A 249 -1.98 -14.96 -11.41
N SER A 250 -2.52 -14.30 -10.38
CA SER A 250 -1.93 -14.26 -9.04
C SER A 250 -2.14 -15.62 -8.36
N ARG A 251 -1.42 -15.79 -7.26
CA ARG A 251 -1.34 -17.01 -6.44
C ARG A 251 -2.65 -17.29 -5.69
N MET A 252 -3.60 -16.34 -5.71
CA MET A 252 -4.95 -16.52 -5.19
C MET A 252 -5.85 -17.26 -6.20
N LYS A 253 -6.63 -18.25 -5.72
CA LYS A 253 -7.57 -19.03 -6.55
C LYS A 253 -8.56 -18.17 -7.34
N CYS A 254 -8.92 -16.99 -6.82
CA CYS A 254 -9.78 -16.02 -7.49
C CYS A 254 -8.98 -14.74 -7.78
N ASN A 255 -8.64 -14.51 -9.04
CA ASN A 255 -7.78 -13.40 -9.47
C ASN A 255 -8.50 -12.07 -9.67
N MET A 256 -9.29 -11.68 -8.65
CA MET A 256 -10.02 -10.42 -8.68
C MET A 256 -9.10 -9.20 -8.75
N GLN A 257 -7.87 -9.28 -8.22
CA GLN A 257 -6.87 -8.20 -8.30
C GLN A 257 -6.54 -7.78 -9.75
N LYS A 258 -6.71 -8.66 -10.74
CA LYS A 258 -6.52 -8.29 -12.16
C LYS A 258 -7.60 -7.34 -12.69
N ILE A 259 -8.73 -7.27 -11.99
CA ILE A 259 -9.97 -6.64 -12.45
C ILE A 259 -10.40 -5.50 -11.53
N ILE A 260 -10.29 -5.73 -10.23
CA ILE A 260 -10.72 -4.88 -9.13
C ILE A 260 -9.47 -4.46 -8.37
N GLY A 261 -9.48 -3.26 -7.80
CA GLY A 261 -8.29 -2.69 -7.15
C GLY A 261 -7.37 -1.93 -8.11
N THR A 262 -7.49 -2.14 -9.43
CA THR A 262 -6.71 -1.37 -10.40
C THR A 262 -7.30 0.01 -10.67
N GLY A 263 -6.46 0.98 -11.01
CA GLY A 263 -6.88 2.28 -11.52
C GLY A 263 -7.45 2.27 -12.95
N LYS A 264 -8.00 1.14 -13.43
CA LYS A 264 -8.51 0.90 -14.79
C LYS A 264 -9.95 0.39 -14.76
N LEU A 265 -10.62 0.43 -15.91
CA LEU A 265 -11.97 -0.16 -16.06
C LEU A 265 -11.90 -1.69 -16.04
N PRO A 266 -12.99 -2.40 -15.68
CA PRO A 266 -12.96 -3.85 -15.48
C PRO A 266 -12.63 -4.69 -16.73
N TRP A 267 -12.77 -4.12 -17.93
CA TRP A 267 -12.37 -4.75 -19.21
C TRP A 267 -10.96 -4.36 -19.66
N GLN A 268 -10.28 -3.49 -18.92
CA GLN A 268 -8.87 -3.15 -19.13
C GLN A 268 -8.00 -3.90 -18.12
N ARG A 269 -6.75 -4.15 -18.50
CA ARG A 269 -5.76 -4.82 -17.65
C ARG A 269 -4.49 -4.00 -17.59
N ILE A 270 -3.74 -4.17 -16.51
CA ILE A 270 -2.35 -3.74 -16.48
C ILE A 270 -1.57 -4.69 -17.37
N SER A 271 -0.78 -4.13 -18.28
CA SER A 271 -0.02 -4.88 -19.28
C SER A 271 1.41 -5.15 -18.81
N LYS A 272 2.06 -6.15 -19.41
CA LYS A 272 3.50 -6.39 -19.26
C LYS A 272 4.33 -5.19 -19.72
N THR A 273 3.82 -4.40 -20.67
CA THR A 273 4.46 -3.18 -21.15
C THR A 273 4.52 -2.13 -20.06
N GLU A 274 3.41 -1.89 -19.35
CA GLU A 274 3.36 -0.94 -18.24
C GLU A 274 4.32 -1.32 -17.11
N VAL A 275 4.49 -2.63 -16.82
CA VAL A 275 5.50 -3.08 -15.85
C VAL A 275 6.93 -2.76 -16.32
N LYS A 276 7.22 -2.97 -17.61
CA LYS A 276 8.54 -2.66 -18.17
C LYS A 276 8.80 -1.16 -18.19
N GLU A 277 7.80 -0.34 -18.50
CA GLU A 277 7.89 1.13 -18.44
C GLU A 277 8.16 1.60 -17.01
N ALA A 278 7.46 1.03 -16.03
CA ALA A 278 7.69 1.32 -14.62
C ALA A 278 9.10 0.95 -14.15
N ILE A 279 9.64 -0.19 -14.60
CA ILE A 279 11.03 -0.60 -14.34
C ILE A 279 12.00 0.45 -14.90
N VAL A 280 11.80 0.89 -16.14
CA VAL A 280 12.66 1.90 -16.79
C VAL A 280 12.58 3.24 -16.07
N GLU A 281 11.38 3.71 -15.71
CA GLU A 281 11.22 4.96 -14.94
C GLU A 281 11.93 4.87 -13.59
N LEU A 282 11.77 3.74 -12.90
CA LEU A 282 12.44 3.51 -11.63
C LEU A 282 13.96 3.50 -11.78
N ASP A 283 14.50 2.86 -12.82
CA ASP A 283 15.93 2.81 -13.07
C ASP A 283 16.56 4.19 -13.35
N GLN A 284 15.80 5.14 -13.90
CA GLN A 284 16.25 6.53 -14.04
C GLN A 284 16.52 7.23 -12.70
N THR A 285 16.06 6.67 -11.58
CA THR A 285 16.40 7.16 -10.23
C THR A 285 17.76 6.62 -9.74
N ASN A 286 18.35 5.67 -10.47
CA ASN A 286 19.54 4.91 -10.09
C ASN A 286 19.46 4.34 -8.65
N PRO A 287 18.38 3.61 -8.31
CA PRO A 287 18.18 3.13 -6.96
C PRO A 287 19.22 2.05 -6.65
N SER A 288 19.70 2.01 -5.42
CA SER A 288 20.64 0.98 -4.93
C SER A 288 19.92 -0.26 -4.40
N ILE A 289 18.67 -0.13 -3.94
CA ILE A 289 17.89 -1.25 -3.42
C ILE A 289 16.42 -1.17 -3.83
N ILE A 290 15.89 -2.25 -4.40
CA ILE A 290 14.49 -2.41 -4.80
C ILE A 290 13.93 -3.69 -4.20
N GLY A 291 12.83 -3.58 -3.47
CA GLY A 291 12.08 -4.73 -2.94
C GLY A 291 10.61 -4.62 -3.30
N ILE A 292 10.09 -5.54 -4.11
CA ILE A 292 8.69 -5.52 -4.52
C ILE A 292 7.91 -6.60 -3.75
N SER A 293 6.87 -6.18 -3.07
CA SER A 293 5.96 -7.03 -2.30
C SER A 293 5.15 -7.96 -3.21
N ALA A 294 4.92 -9.17 -2.73
CA ALA A 294 4.15 -10.18 -3.44
C ALA A 294 2.65 -10.15 -3.07
N HIS A 295 2.19 -9.26 -2.19
CA HIS A 295 0.77 -9.24 -1.80
C HIS A 295 -0.19 -8.86 -2.96
N ASP A 296 0.26 -7.98 -3.87
CA ASP A 296 -0.54 -7.41 -4.96
C ASP A 296 0.05 -7.56 -6.37
N SER A 297 1.28 -8.07 -6.47
CA SER A 297 2.06 -8.16 -7.71
C SER A 297 2.33 -9.60 -8.09
N CYS A 298 1.95 -10.03 -9.31
CA CYS A 298 2.08 -11.44 -9.72
C CYS A 298 3.55 -11.86 -9.90
N ASP A 299 3.83 -13.18 -9.87
CA ASP A 299 5.21 -13.71 -9.97
C ASP A 299 5.95 -13.27 -11.21
N TRP A 300 5.26 -13.16 -12.35
CA TRP A 300 5.87 -12.64 -13.56
C TRP A 300 6.40 -11.21 -13.37
N ALA A 301 5.66 -10.34 -12.67
CA ALA A 301 6.10 -8.97 -12.41
C ALA A 301 7.27 -8.97 -11.42
N LEU A 302 7.20 -9.75 -10.34
CA LEU A 302 8.30 -9.90 -9.38
C LEU A 302 9.59 -10.34 -10.07
N ASN A 303 9.51 -11.37 -10.91
CA ASN A 303 10.65 -11.85 -11.69
C ASN A 303 11.15 -10.81 -12.69
N ALA A 304 10.26 -10.04 -13.34
CA ALA A 304 10.68 -8.96 -14.23
C ALA A 304 11.51 -7.88 -13.51
N PHE A 305 11.12 -7.49 -12.29
CA PHE A 305 11.92 -6.59 -11.46
C PHE A 305 13.25 -7.25 -11.03
N LYS A 306 13.19 -8.49 -10.56
CA LYS A 306 14.37 -9.24 -10.10
C LYS A 306 15.42 -9.42 -11.19
N ASP A 307 15.00 -9.84 -12.38
CA ASP A 307 15.88 -10.08 -13.54
C ASP A 307 16.53 -8.78 -14.04
N TYR A 308 15.81 -7.66 -13.92
CA TYR A 308 16.31 -6.35 -14.36
C TYR A 308 17.27 -5.72 -13.36
N PHE A 309 16.88 -5.66 -12.07
CA PHE A 309 17.65 -4.99 -11.02
C PHE A 309 18.77 -5.85 -10.42
N LYS A 310 18.71 -7.18 -10.58
CA LYS A 310 19.74 -8.15 -10.19
C LYS A 310 20.22 -7.98 -8.75
N ASP A 311 21.47 -7.58 -8.56
CA ASP A 311 22.14 -7.35 -7.29
C ASP A 311 21.52 -6.21 -6.47
N ARG A 312 20.76 -5.32 -7.13
CA ARG A 312 19.99 -4.25 -6.48
C ARG A 312 18.60 -4.72 -6.03
N TYR A 313 18.18 -5.92 -6.39
CA TYR A 313 16.88 -6.46 -5.99
C TYR A 313 16.99 -7.28 -4.69
N VAL A 314 16.06 -7.05 -3.77
CA VAL A 314 15.90 -7.85 -2.54
C VAL A 314 14.50 -8.45 -2.49
N ASP A 315 14.40 -9.71 -2.08
CA ASP A 315 13.09 -10.34 -1.89
C ASP A 315 12.42 -9.78 -0.62
N VAL A 316 11.17 -9.33 -0.76
CA VAL A 316 10.31 -8.96 0.37
C VAL A 316 9.52 -10.21 0.80
N MET A 317 9.84 -10.75 1.97
CA MET A 317 9.17 -11.93 2.53
C MET A 317 9.11 -11.86 4.05
N VAL A 318 8.06 -12.43 4.63
CA VAL A 318 7.83 -12.48 6.07
C VAL A 318 9.05 -13.09 6.77
N GLY A 319 9.59 -12.39 7.76
CA GLY A 319 10.73 -12.87 8.56
C GLY A 319 12.10 -12.74 7.88
N LYS A 320 12.22 -12.06 6.73
CA LYS A 320 13.51 -11.70 6.12
C LYS A 320 13.74 -10.21 6.27
N GLU A 321 14.57 -9.83 7.25
CA GLU A 321 14.91 -8.44 7.49
C GLU A 321 15.78 -7.86 6.36
N ILE A 322 15.42 -6.67 5.90
CA ILE A 322 16.18 -5.88 4.93
C ILE A 322 16.90 -4.78 5.71
N VAL A 323 18.23 -4.78 5.68
CA VAL A 323 19.08 -3.81 6.40
C VAL A 323 19.70 -2.83 5.41
N ILE A 324 19.57 -1.54 5.70
CA ILE A 324 20.07 -0.41 4.91
C ILE A 324 20.87 0.51 5.82
#